data_AF-A0A2E0DMS6-F1
#
_entry.id   AF-A0A2E0DMS6-F1
#
_cell.length_a   1.000
_cell.length_b   1.000
_cell.length_c   1.000
_cell.angle_alpha   90.00
_cell.angle_beta   90.00
_cell.angle_gamma   90.00
#
_symmetry.space_group_name_H-M   'P 1'
#
loop_
_entity.id
_entity.type
_entity.pdbx_description
1 polymer ?
#
loop_
_entity_poly.entity_id
_entity_poly.type
_entity_poly.pdbx_seq_one_letter_code
_entity_poly.pdbx_strand_id
1 'polypeptide(L)'
;MRTPYMAVSPLFLWAWFLSLGSFVEAQDVDNWRIPFAAGEEARRLGDITGYALKMSAAAELLPQSHPSRPLVQYHAARAAALDGRQSDAVNWLRAVWEEGLQPLMISFAQKDHAFANITGAEPFRSLIGLVGEMELTTRWLGGDVHLINGVGSNVLVKVSTGDVLMVDTGYGPALPALRRAINELGGGSIRAIIVTHPHEDHMGSVAELGGEADLYAHTGTADAMMEPYFFMEGLSIPPKPTSAIPDILIDEGVSIEFEGETIRIFPIVAHSSGDVSVYFTESRVAHLGDAFLPSNPMMYPGTVDPSAFLERLEKFLDGMHPETVVVPGHEGVTGLKAVREQIRVTREAIAFVSDAISSGMSIEETARAGQDRFPLQWTTFFYQVLMQLEL
;
A
#
# COMPACT_ATOMS: atom_id res chain seq x y z
N MET A 1 -17.77 -4.59 -21.13
CA MET A 1 -17.94 -3.70 -19.96
C MET A 1 -16.86 -4.12 -18.98
N ARG A 2 -15.80 -3.31 -18.83
CA ARG A 2 -14.76 -3.57 -17.83
C ARG A 2 -15.40 -3.32 -16.46
N THR A 3 -15.32 -4.28 -15.55
CA THR A 3 -15.70 -4.10 -14.14
C THR A 3 -14.90 -2.90 -13.62
N PRO A 4 -15.53 -1.91 -12.93
CA PRO A 4 -14.76 -0.86 -12.29
C PRO A 4 -13.73 -1.51 -11.37
N TYR A 5 -12.57 -0.87 -11.22
CA TYR A 5 -11.53 -1.21 -10.24
C TYR A 5 -12.16 -1.21 -8.84
N MET A 6 -12.84 -2.28 -8.47
CA MET A 6 -13.12 -2.60 -7.09
C MET A 6 -11.79 -3.10 -6.55
N ALA A 7 -11.03 -2.21 -5.93
CA ALA A 7 -10.22 -2.64 -4.81
C ALA A 7 -11.16 -3.50 -3.96
N VAL A 8 -10.85 -4.78 -3.83
CA VAL A 8 -11.54 -5.65 -2.88
C VAL A 8 -11.45 -4.90 -1.56
N SER A 9 -12.59 -4.43 -1.06
CA SER A 9 -12.64 -3.54 0.10
C SER A 9 -11.65 -4.01 1.16
N PRO A 10 -10.72 -3.21 1.68
CA PRO A 10 -9.79 -3.69 2.70
C PRO A 10 -10.51 -4.12 3.99
N LEU A 11 -11.80 -3.80 4.14
CA LEU A 11 -12.68 -4.41 5.14
C LEU A 11 -12.82 -5.93 4.97
N PHE A 12 -12.79 -6.46 3.75
CA PHE A 12 -12.80 -7.91 3.49
C PHE A 12 -11.49 -8.59 3.85
N LEU A 13 -10.36 -7.87 3.78
CA LEU A 13 -9.02 -8.40 4.06
C LEU A 13 -8.62 -8.35 5.54
N TRP A 14 -9.13 -7.38 6.30
CA TRP A 14 -8.75 -7.19 7.70
C TRP A 14 -9.73 -7.84 8.70
N ALA A 15 -10.97 -8.14 8.30
CA ALA A 15 -11.95 -8.80 9.16
C ALA A 15 -11.57 -10.24 9.56
N TRP A 16 -10.65 -10.89 8.83
CA TRP A 16 -10.31 -12.30 8.99
C TRP A 16 -9.02 -12.59 9.75
N PHE A 17 -8.28 -11.56 10.20
CA PHE A 17 -6.96 -11.74 10.82
C PHE A 17 -6.93 -12.46 12.19
N LEU A 18 -8.06 -12.92 12.76
CA LEU A 18 -8.09 -13.30 14.20
C LEU A 18 -8.97 -14.51 14.59
N SER A 19 -9.33 -15.43 13.68
CA SER A 19 -10.16 -16.60 14.07
C SER A 19 -9.40 -17.85 14.55
N LEU A 20 -8.16 -17.74 15.03
CA LEU A 20 -7.41 -18.89 15.59
C LEU A 20 -6.82 -18.65 16.98
N GLY A 21 -7.51 -17.84 17.80
CA GLY A 21 -7.41 -17.90 19.25
C GLY A 21 -8.42 -18.92 19.81
N SER A 22 -8.10 -19.55 20.95
CA SER A 22 -9.04 -20.45 21.63
C SER A 22 -10.38 -19.74 21.86
N PHE A 23 -11.49 -20.42 21.54
CA PHE A 23 -12.86 -19.88 21.46
C PHE A 23 -13.40 -19.14 22.71
N VAL A 24 -12.66 -19.11 23.82
CA VAL A 24 -13.07 -18.49 25.09
C VAL A 24 -12.24 -17.22 25.41
N GLU A 25 -11.05 -17.04 24.83
CA GLU A 25 -10.29 -15.77 24.93
C GLU A 25 -10.58 -14.80 23.77
N ALA A 26 -11.16 -15.28 22.67
CA ALA A 26 -11.51 -14.47 21.49
C ALA A 26 -12.72 -13.54 21.68
N GLN A 27 -13.56 -13.74 22.71
CA GLN A 27 -14.79 -12.94 22.87
C GLN A 27 -14.57 -11.55 23.48
N ASP A 28 -13.56 -11.37 24.34
CA ASP A 28 -13.30 -10.05 24.95
C ASP A 28 -12.48 -9.11 24.06
N VAL A 29 -11.64 -9.67 23.16
CA VAL A 29 -10.77 -8.89 22.25
C VAL A 29 -11.54 -8.33 21.04
N ASP A 30 -12.71 -8.89 20.73
CA ASP A 30 -13.52 -8.54 19.54
C ASP A 30 -14.78 -7.73 19.84
N ASN A 31 -14.99 -7.29 21.10
CA ASN A 31 -16.16 -6.50 21.48
C ASN A 31 -16.33 -5.19 20.69
N TRP A 32 -15.24 -4.66 20.10
CA TRP A 32 -15.27 -3.49 19.21
C TRP A 32 -15.98 -3.76 17.87
N ARG A 33 -16.03 -5.02 17.42
CA ARG A 33 -16.64 -5.40 16.13
C ARG A 33 -18.14 -5.18 16.10
N ILE A 34 -18.82 -5.39 17.23
CA ILE A 34 -20.27 -5.20 17.36
C ILE A 34 -20.66 -3.73 17.09
N PRO A 35 -20.11 -2.73 17.82
CA PRO A 35 -20.37 -1.33 17.50
C PRO A 35 -19.84 -0.95 16.13
N PHE A 36 -18.71 -1.48 15.67
CA PHE A 36 -18.20 -1.20 14.31
C PHE A 36 -19.19 -1.62 13.22
N ALA A 37 -19.67 -2.87 13.24
CA ALA A 37 -20.64 -3.38 12.27
C ALA A 37 -21.96 -2.61 12.31
N ALA A 38 -22.45 -2.30 13.52
CA ALA A 38 -23.65 -1.48 13.69
C ALA A 38 -23.46 -0.04 13.14
N GLY A 39 -22.26 0.53 13.28
CA GLY A 39 -21.93 1.84 12.74
C GLY A 39 -21.86 1.84 11.21
N GLU A 40 -21.25 0.82 10.59
CA GLU A 40 -21.24 0.70 9.13
C GLU A 40 -22.66 0.54 8.55
N GLU A 41 -23.53 -0.20 9.24
CA GLU A 41 -24.94 -0.29 8.85
C GLU A 41 -25.66 1.05 8.98
N ALA A 42 -25.47 1.77 10.09
CA ALA A 42 -26.00 3.12 10.26
C ALA A 42 -25.53 4.07 9.14
N ARG A 43 -24.25 3.99 8.75
CA ARG A 43 -23.69 4.74 7.62
C ARG A 43 -24.40 4.41 6.31
N ARG A 44 -24.62 3.14 5.99
CA ARG A 44 -25.34 2.70 4.78
C ARG A 44 -26.80 3.16 4.76
N LEU A 45 -27.44 3.24 5.92
CA LEU A 45 -28.81 3.73 6.09
C LEU A 45 -28.91 5.27 6.14
N GLY A 46 -27.78 5.99 6.14
CA GLY A 46 -27.74 7.45 6.24
C GLY A 46 -27.99 8.01 7.65
N ASP A 47 -27.97 7.16 8.68
CA ASP A 47 -28.03 7.57 10.09
C ASP A 47 -26.66 8.05 10.55
N ILE A 48 -26.36 9.33 10.26
CA ILE A 48 -25.06 9.94 10.55
C ILE A 48 -24.77 9.98 12.04
N THR A 49 -25.75 10.33 12.89
CA THR A 49 -25.56 10.38 14.34
C THR A 49 -25.35 8.98 14.92
N GLY A 50 -26.09 7.97 14.44
CA GLY A 50 -25.86 6.57 14.80
C GLY A 50 -24.46 6.08 14.39
N TYR A 51 -24.03 6.38 13.17
CA TYR A 51 -22.67 6.10 12.70
C TYR A 51 -21.62 6.72 13.62
N ALA A 52 -21.80 8.00 13.97
CA ALA A 52 -20.95 8.76 14.87
C ALA A 52 -20.80 8.14 16.27
N LEU A 53 -21.91 7.80 16.91
CA LEU A 53 -21.94 7.19 18.25
C LEU A 53 -21.27 5.81 18.25
N LYS A 54 -21.58 4.99 17.24
CA LYS A 54 -21.09 3.61 17.17
C LYS A 54 -19.61 3.53 16.82
N MET A 55 -19.11 4.38 15.93
CA MET A 55 -17.67 4.38 15.60
C MET A 55 -16.81 4.91 16.74
N SER A 56 -17.26 5.92 17.49
CA SER A 56 -16.56 6.35 18.72
C SER A 56 -16.45 5.19 19.72
N ALA A 57 -17.58 4.51 19.98
CA ALA A 57 -17.60 3.36 20.89
C ALA A 57 -16.66 2.22 20.44
N ALA A 58 -16.63 1.93 19.13
CA ALA A 58 -15.71 0.92 18.58
C ALA A 58 -14.23 1.33 18.76
N ALA A 59 -13.90 2.59 18.49
CA ALA A 59 -12.53 3.11 18.64
C ALA A 59 -12.08 3.12 20.11
N GLU A 60 -12.97 3.42 21.05
CA GLU A 60 -12.68 3.42 22.49
C GLU A 60 -12.43 2.01 23.05
N LEU A 61 -13.07 0.98 22.49
CA LEU A 61 -12.91 -0.41 22.91
C LEU A 61 -11.60 -1.05 22.43
N LEU A 62 -10.95 -0.49 21.41
CA LEU A 62 -9.74 -1.07 20.82
C LEU A 62 -8.49 -0.74 21.65
N PRO A 63 -7.69 -1.72 22.08
CA PRO A 63 -6.39 -1.44 22.70
C PRO A 63 -5.44 -0.69 21.75
N GLN A 64 -4.55 0.16 22.28
CA GLN A 64 -3.54 0.88 21.48
C GLN A 64 -2.67 -0.04 20.60
N SER A 65 -2.41 -1.26 21.06
CA SER A 65 -1.64 -2.26 20.31
C SER A 65 -2.43 -2.99 19.22
N HIS A 66 -3.75 -2.75 19.10
CA HIS A 66 -4.59 -3.50 18.18
C HIS A 66 -4.39 -3.00 16.73
N PRO A 67 -4.09 -3.89 15.77
CA PRO A 67 -3.71 -3.50 14.42
C PRO A 67 -4.83 -2.76 13.65
N SER A 68 -6.10 -3.04 13.94
CA SER A 68 -7.25 -2.34 13.33
C SER A 68 -7.57 -0.97 13.93
N ARG A 69 -6.93 -0.58 15.04
CA ARG A 69 -7.27 0.66 15.76
C ARG A 69 -7.19 1.93 14.90
N PRO A 70 -6.18 2.15 14.05
CA PRO A 70 -6.10 3.35 13.21
C PRO A 70 -7.28 3.48 12.26
N LEU A 71 -7.67 2.35 11.64
CA LEU A 71 -8.80 2.30 10.73
C LEU A 71 -10.11 2.69 11.42
N VAL A 72 -10.33 2.15 12.62
CA VAL A 72 -11.55 2.41 13.38
C VAL A 72 -11.58 3.84 13.92
N GLN A 73 -10.44 4.37 14.38
CA GLN A 73 -10.31 5.79 14.72
C GLN A 73 -10.56 6.70 13.51
N TYR A 74 -10.10 6.31 12.32
CA TYR A 74 -10.38 7.04 11.10
C TYR A 74 -11.88 7.05 10.78
N HIS A 75 -12.58 5.90 10.90
CA HIS A 75 -14.05 5.87 10.80
C HIS A 75 -14.72 6.78 11.84
N ALA A 76 -14.25 6.80 13.09
CA ALA A 76 -14.76 7.68 14.14
C ALA A 76 -14.56 9.17 13.77
N ALA A 77 -13.40 9.51 13.20
CA ALA A 77 -13.15 10.85 12.69
C ALA A 77 -14.12 11.25 11.57
N ARG A 78 -14.29 10.37 10.57
CA ARG A 78 -15.22 10.59 9.44
C ARG A 78 -16.64 10.81 9.94
N ALA A 79 -17.10 9.94 10.84
CA ALA A 79 -18.44 9.99 11.39
C ALA A 79 -18.68 11.27 12.20
N ALA A 80 -17.72 11.68 13.02
CA ALA A 80 -17.77 12.94 13.76
C ALA A 80 -17.81 14.16 12.82
N ALA A 81 -17.04 14.16 11.73
CA ALA A 81 -17.02 15.26 10.76
C ALA A 81 -18.37 15.41 10.06
N LEU A 82 -18.96 14.30 9.61
CA LEU A 82 -20.29 14.27 8.98
C LEU A 82 -21.41 14.70 9.94
N ASP A 83 -21.30 14.36 11.22
CA ASP A 83 -22.23 14.74 12.29
C ASP A 83 -22.04 16.19 12.78
N GLY A 84 -21.09 16.94 12.19
CA GLY A 84 -20.81 18.34 12.52
C GLY A 84 -19.94 18.54 13.77
N ARG A 85 -19.41 17.46 14.36
CA ARG A 85 -18.53 17.49 15.54
C ARG A 85 -17.07 17.65 15.11
N GLN A 86 -16.74 18.86 14.63
CA GLN A 86 -15.43 19.16 14.02
C GLN A 86 -14.24 18.89 14.96
N SER A 87 -14.35 19.29 16.23
CA SER A 87 -13.28 19.06 17.22
C SER A 87 -13.03 17.58 17.45
N ASP A 88 -14.09 16.77 17.57
CA ASP A 88 -13.98 15.33 17.75
C ASP A 88 -13.33 14.67 16.52
N ALA A 89 -13.69 15.12 15.32
CA ALA A 89 -13.10 14.62 14.08
C ALA A 89 -11.58 14.86 14.04
N VAL A 90 -11.13 16.07 14.37
CA VAL A 90 -9.70 16.42 14.41
C VAL A 90 -8.99 15.66 15.53
N ASN A 91 -9.62 15.47 16.69
CA ASN A 91 -9.05 14.70 17.79
C ASN A 91 -8.83 13.23 17.42
N TRP A 92 -9.78 12.61 16.71
CA TRP A 92 -9.62 11.24 16.24
C TRP A 92 -8.51 11.11 15.19
N LEU A 93 -8.42 12.04 14.22
CA LEU A 93 -7.31 12.04 13.26
C LEU A 93 -5.96 12.29 13.95
N ARG A 94 -5.91 13.13 14.97
CA ARG A 94 -4.71 13.37 15.79
C ARG A 94 -4.32 12.12 16.57
N ALA A 95 -5.28 11.36 17.11
CA ALA A 95 -4.98 10.08 17.76
C ALA A 95 -4.34 9.07 16.79
N VAL A 96 -4.82 9.00 15.54
CA VAL A 96 -4.20 8.18 14.48
C VAL A 96 -2.74 8.58 14.26
N TRP A 97 -2.44 9.88 14.31
CA TRP A 97 -1.08 10.41 14.14
C TRP A 97 -0.19 10.06 15.33
N GLU A 98 -0.64 10.38 16.54
CA GLU A 98 0.14 10.23 17.78
C GLU A 98 0.44 8.79 18.13
N GLU A 99 -0.44 7.85 17.74
CA GLU A 99 -0.19 6.42 17.89
C GLU A 99 0.85 5.90 16.88
N GLY A 100 1.25 6.70 15.89
CA GLY A 100 2.34 6.39 14.94
C GLY A 100 2.00 5.28 13.95
N LEU A 101 0.71 4.95 13.84
CA LEU A 101 0.30 3.70 13.19
C LEU A 101 0.13 3.85 11.68
N GLN A 102 -0.46 4.94 11.16
CA GLN A 102 -0.65 5.15 9.70
C GLN A 102 -0.79 6.63 9.28
N PRO A 103 0.31 7.32 8.91
CA PRO A 103 0.26 8.62 8.24
C PRO A 103 -0.55 8.62 6.93
N LEU A 104 -0.60 7.48 6.23
CA LEU A 104 -1.37 7.28 5.00
C LEU A 104 -2.87 7.59 5.21
N MET A 105 -3.47 7.14 6.31
CA MET A 105 -4.90 7.40 6.57
C MET A 105 -5.18 8.90 6.73
N ILE A 106 -4.32 9.61 7.46
CA ILE A 106 -4.44 11.06 7.63
C ILE A 106 -4.26 11.76 6.28
N SER A 107 -3.39 11.25 5.41
CA SER A 107 -3.19 11.79 4.08
C SER A 107 -4.46 11.77 3.22
N PHE A 108 -5.31 10.76 3.39
CA PHE A 108 -6.59 10.66 2.70
C PHE A 108 -7.63 11.66 3.20
N ALA A 109 -7.52 12.15 4.44
CA ALA A 109 -8.52 13.02 5.04
C ALA A 109 -8.75 14.32 4.23
N GLN A 110 -7.74 14.82 3.52
CA GLN A 110 -7.91 15.99 2.64
C GLN A 110 -8.78 15.72 1.42
N LYS A 111 -8.83 14.46 0.97
CA LYS A 111 -9.54 14.02 -0.24
C LYS A 111 -10.86 13.31 0.07
N ASP A 112 -11.08 12.92 1.31
CA ASP A 112 -12.33 12.32 1.77
C ASP A 112 -13.41 13.39 1.96
N HIS A 113 -14.52 13.24 1.22
CA HIS A 113 -15.68 14.13 1.29
C HIS A 113 -16.27 14.26 2.71
N ALA A 114 -16.07 13.28 3.60
CA ALA A 114 -16.51 13.35 4.99
C ALA A 114 -15.93 14.56 5.74
N PHE A 115 -14.72 14.99 5.37
CA PHE A 115 -14.02 16.11 6.00
C PHE A 115 -14.14 17.42 5.20
N ALA A 116 -14.90 17.45 4.09
CA ALA A 116 -14.97 18.60 3.19
C ALA A 116 -15.31 19.93 3.92
N ASN A 117 -16.17 19.86 4.95
CA ASN A 117 -16.59 21.02 5.74
C ASN A 117 -15.57 21.49 6.78
N ILE A 118 -14.51 20.72 7.05
CA ILE A 118 -13.50 21.04 8.06
C ILE A 118 -12.10 21.26 7.48
N THR A 119 -11.87 20.99 6.20
CA THR A 119 -10.55 21.12 5.56
C THR A 119 -9.95 22.52 5.62
N GLY A 120 -10.80 23.56 5.67
CA GLY A 120 -10.39 24.95 5.84
C GLY A 120 -10.10 25.38 7.28
N ALA A 121 -10.47 24.56 8.27
CA ALA A 121 -10.29 24.89 9.68
C ALA A 121 -8.82 24.78 10.09
N GLU A 122 -8.35 25.69 10.95
CA GLU A 122 -6.96 25.71 11.40
C GLU A 122 -6.53 24.40 12.08
N PRO A 123 -7.31 23.78 12.99
CA PRO A 123 -6.88 22.54 13.63
C PRO A 123 -6.66 21.38 12.66
N PHE A 124 -7.48 21.31 11.59
CA PHE A 124 -7.33 20.30 10.54
C PHE A 124 -6.07 20.57 9.70
N ARG A 125 -5.88 21.82 9.24
CA ARG A 125 -4.68 22.18 8.46
C ARG A 125 -3.39 21.96 9.25
N SER A 126 -3.39 22.30 10.53
CA SER A 126 -2.23 22.08 11.41
C SER A 126 -1.92 20.60 11.60
N LEU A 127 -2.94 19.73 11.66
CA LEU A 127 -2.73 18.28 11.66
C LEU A 127 -2.12 17.77 10.36
N ILE A 128 -2.63 18.20 9.20
CA ILE A 128 -2.02 17.82 7.91
C ILE A 128 -0.59 18.36 7.79
N GLY A 129 -0.32 19.56 8.34
CA GLY A 129 1.02 20.14 8.39
C GLY A 129 2.05 19.23 9.05
N LEU A 130 1.67 18.49 10.09
CA LEU A 130 2.57 17.53 10.76
C LEU A 130 3.11 16.45 9.81
N VAL A 131 2.30 16.05 8.82
CA VAL A 131 2.71 15.09 7.81
C VAL A 131 3.82 15.66 6.91
N GLY A 132 3.73 16.94 6.54
CA GLY A 132 4.78 17.61 5.76
C GLY A 132 6.04 17.94 6.57
N GLU A 133 5.95 17.95 7.90
CA GLU A 133 7.05 18.22 8.84
C GLU A 133 7.69 16.95 9.39
N MET A 134 7.21 15.77 9.03
CA MET A 134 7.75 14.52 9.53
C MET A 134 9.23 14.34 9.16
N GLU A 135 9.97 13.72 10.07
CA GLU A 135 11.36 13.34 9.84
C GLU A 135 11.41 12.04 9.03
N LEU A 136 12.17 12.07 7.95
CA LEU A 136 12.39 10.93 7.08
C LEU A 136 13.77 10.35 7.34
N THR A 137 13.90 9.04 7.16
CA THR A 137 15.22 8.41 7.22
C THR A 137 15.75 8.20 5.81
N THR A 138 17.02 8.52 5.61
CA THR A 138 17.73 8.26 4.35
C THR A 138 18.84 7.25 4.57
N ARG A 139 19.02 6.33 3.61
CA ARG A 139 20.04 5.30 3.66
C ARG A 139 20.65 5.09 2.28
N TRP A 140 21.97 5.22 2.18
CA TRP A 140 22.70 4.82 0.99
C TRP A 140 22.65 3.30 0.80
N LEU A 141 22.36 2.84 -0.42
CA LEU A 141 22.25 1.41 -0.75
C LEU A 141 23.32 0.91 -1.73
N GLY A 142 23.83 1.77 -2.61
CA GLY A 142 24.84 1.42 -3.61
C GLY A 142 24.92 2.49 -4.70
N GLY A 143 26.11 2.71 -5.26
CA GLY A 143 26.33 3.76 -6.27
C GLY A 143 25.80 5.12 -5.80
N ASP A 144 24.89 5.69 -6.59
CA ASP A 144 24.19 6.96 -6.30
C ASP A 144 22.75 6.75 -5.80
N VAL A 145 22.38 5.51 -5.42
CA VAL A 145 21.01 5.14 -5.02
C VAL A 145 20.85 5.18 -3.50
N HIS A 146 19.82 5.90 -3.07
CA HIS A 146 19.43 6.07 -1.68
C HIS A 146 17.98 5.63 -1.48
N LEU A 147 17.73 5.04 -0.32
CA LEU A 147 16.40 4.77 0.19
C LEU A 147 15.94 5.91 1.08
N ILE A 148 14.69 6.32 0.91
CA ILE A 148 13.97 7.24 1.79
C ILE A 148 12.81 6.45 2.42
N ASN A 149 12.79 6.33 3.74
CA ASN A 149 11.69 5.70 4.49
C ASN A 149 10.93 6.72 5.34
N GLY A 150 9.62 6.50 5.50
CA GLY A 150 8.73 7.29 6.36
C GLY A 150 7.60 8.00 5.60
N VAL A 151 7.63 8.00 4.27
CA VAL A 151 6.61 8.67 3.41
C VAL A 151 5.45 7.76 2.99
N GLY A 152 5.26 6.63 3.67
CA GLY A 152 4.27 5.60 3.33
C GLY A 152 4.93 4.37 2.74
N SER A 153 5.29 4.43 1.47
CA SER A 153 6.13 3.42 0.82
C SER A 153 7.62 3.65 1.10
N ASN A 154 8.41 2.65 0.74
CA ASN A 154 9.82 2.83 0.44
C ASN A 154 9.92 3.64 -0.86
N VAL A 155 10.75 4.67 -0.87
CA VAL A 155 11.05 5.46 -2.07
C VAL A 155 12.54 5.32 -2.36
N LEU A 156 12.89 5.02 -3.60
CA LEU A 156 14.28 5.12 -4.06
C LEU A 156 14.51 6.41 -4.80
N VAL A 157 15.67 7.00 -4.56
CA VAL A 157 16.18 8.12 -5.34
C VAL A 157 17.58 7.82 -5.79
N LYS A 158 17.84 7.96 -7.10
CA LYS A 158 19.18 8.06 -7.65
C LYS A 158 19.51 9.53 -7.79
N VAL A 159 20.50 10.01 -7.05
CA VAL A 159 20.91 11.42 -7.04
C VAL A 159 22.30 11.54 -7.63
N SER A 160 22.41 12.11 -8.82
CA SER A 160 23.71 12.30 -9.48
C SER A 160 23.72 13.65 -10.18
N THR A 161 24.82 14.40 -10.01
CA THR A 161 25.03 15.76 -10.53
C THR A 161 23.91 16.80 -10.22
N GLY A 162 23.05 16.51 -9.24
CA GLY A 162 21.88 17.33 -8.85
C GLY A 162 20.58 16.90 -9.53
N ASP A 163 20.66 16.00 -10.51
CA ASP A 163 19.53 15.37 -11.16
C ASP A 163 19.06 14.15 -10.35
N VAL A 164 17.75 13.93 -10.35
CA VAL A 164 17.08 12.91 -9.54
C VAL A 164 16.19 12.04 -10.42
N LEU A 165 16.40 10.73 -10.31
CA LEU A 165 15.40 9.74 -10.72
C LEU A 165 14.78 9.14 -9.46
N MET A 166 13.46 9.07 -9.42
CA MET A 166 12.71 8.51 -8.31
C MET A 166 12.00 7.22 -8.70
N VAL A 167 11.93 6.27 -7.76
CA VAL A 167 10.99 5.15 -7.81
C VAL A 167 10.00 5.35 -6.66
N ASP A 168 8.74 5.55 -7.03
CA ASP A 168 7.65 6.00 -6.15
C ASP A 168 7.86 7.38 -5.51
N THR A 169 6.81 7.91 -4.87
CA THR A 169 6.72 9.32 -4.44
C THR A 169 6.07 9.51 -3.07
N GLY A 170 5.75 8.43 -2.35
CA GLY A 170 5.04 8.54 -1.07
C GLY A 170 3.60 9.03 -1.23
N TYR A 171 2.95 9.38 -0.12
CA TYR A 171 1.64 10.06 -0.13
C TYR A 171 1.77 11.59 -0.26
N GLY A 172 0.78 12.23 -0.90
CA GLY A 172 0.80 13.67 -1.28
C GLY A 172 1.27 14.65 -0.19
N PRO A 173 0.69 14.62 1.02
CA PRO A 173 1.06 15.53 2.12
C PRO A 173 2.50 15.38 2.64
N ALA A 174 3.18 14.26 2.35
CA ALA A 174 4.59 14.07 2.67
C ALA A 174 5.53 14.92 1.82
N LEU A 175 5.05 15.48 0.70
CA LEU A 175 5.90 16.11 -0.31
C LEU A 175 6.90 17.12 0.26
N PRO A 176 6.56 18.01 1.21
CA PRO A 176 7.55 18.91 1.79
C PRO A 176 8.69 18.17 2.49
N ALA A 177 8.40 17.10 3.23
CA ALA A 177 9.42 16.26 3.87
C ALA A 177 10.26 15.51 2.84
N LEU A 178 9.62 14.95 1.81
CA LEU A 178 10.30 14.24 0.74
C LEU A 178 11.26 15.16 -0.02
N ARG A 179 10.85 16.39 -0.36
CA ARG A 179 11.72 17.39 -1.00
C ARG A 179 12.91 17.77 -0.11
N ARG A 180 12.72 17.91 1.21
CA ARG A 180 13.83 18.17 2.15
C ARG A 180 14.84 17.03 2.11
N ALA A 181 14.39 15.78 2.24
CA ALA A 181 15.26 14.61 2.20
C ALA A 181 16.03 14.49 0.87
N ILE A 182 15.38 14.75 -0.27
CA ILE A 182 16.04 14.77 -1.59
C ILE A 182 17.11 15.87 -1.66
N ASN A 183 16.80 17.07 -1.18
CA ASN A 183 17.75 18.19 -1.18
C ASN A 183 18.96 17.93 -0.28
N GLU A 184 18.76 17.29 0.88
CA GLU A 184 19.85 16.90 1.81
C GLU A 184 20.79 15.86 1.19
N LEU A 185 20.28 15.02 0.28
CA LEU A 185 21.08 14.10 -0.54
C LEU A 185 21.78 14.80 -1.71
N GLY A 186 21.59 16.11 -1.88
CA GLY A 186 22.15 16.89 -2.98
C GLY A 186 21.33 16.87 -4.27
N GLY A 187 20.10 16.35 -4.24
CA GLY A 187 19.19 16.35 -5.36
C GLY A 187 18.48 17.70 -5.54
N GLY A 188 18.07 18.01 -6.76
CA GLY A 188 17.35 19.24 -7.07
C GLY A 188 16.34 19.07 -8.21
N SER A 189 16.81 18.74 -9.41
CA SER A 189 15.94 18.57 -10.58
C SER A 189 15.45 17.13 -10.65
N ILE A 190 14.15 16.92 -10.47
CA ILE A 190 13.55 15.60 -10.67
C ILE A 190 13.34 15.44 -12.18
N ARG A 191 14.12 14.54 -12.78
CA ARG A 191 14.18 14.32 -14.23
C ARG A 191 13.29 13.15 -14.66
N ALA A 192 13.13 12.15 -13.79
CA ALA A 192 12.35 10.96 -14.07
C ALA A 192 11.68 10.42 -12.80
N ILE A 193 10.46 9.92 -12.93
CA ILE A 193 9.72 9.26 -11.86
C ILE A 193 9.16 7.95 -12.43
N ILE A 194 9.48 6.84 -11.78
CA ILE A 194 8.92 5.52 -12.09
C ILE A 194 7.91 5.19 -10.99
N VAL A 195 6.64 5.07 -11.36
CA VAL A 195 5.57 4.66 -10.45
C VAL A 195 5.44 3.14 -10.55
N THR A 196 5.65 2.45 -9.43
CA THR A 196 5.59 0.98 -9.40
C THR A 196 4.18 0.48 -9.65
N HIS A 197 3.18 1.06 -8.98
CA HIS A 197 1.77 0.66 -9.08
C HIS A 197 0.84 1.78 -8.54
N PRO A 198 -0.50 1.70 -8.72
CA PRO A 198 -1.41 2.83 -8.54
C PRO A 198 -1.94 2.98 -7.10
N HIS A 199 -1.15 2.64 -6.08
CA HIS A 199 -1.52 2.90 -4.69
C HIS A 199 -1.04 4.28 -4.23
N GLU A 200 -1.87 4.99 -3.46
CA GLU A 200 -1.67 6.41 -3.17
C GLU A 200 -0.38 6.70 -2.40
N ASP A 201 0.10 5.76 -1.60
CA ASP A 201 1.39 5.82 -0.91
C ASP A 201 2.59 5.61 -1.83
N HIS A 202 2.40 5.22 -3.09
CA HIS A 202 3.43 5.12 -4.11
C HIS A 202 3.39 6.28 -5.11
N MET A 203 2.21 6.80 -5.41
CA MET A 203 1.99 7.83 -6.44
C MET A 203 1.37 9.14 -5.91
N GLY A 204 1.36 9.33 -4.60
CA GLY A 204 0.62 10.41 -3.94
C GLY A 204 1.09 11.80 -4.33
N SER A 205 2.39 11.97 -4.53
CA SER A 205 3.03 13.25 -4.86
C SER A 205 3.38 13.40 -6.35
N VAL A 206 3.00 12.45 -7.21
CA VAL A 206 3.31 12.51 -8.65
C VAL A 206 2.77 13.78 -9.32
N ALA A 207 1.59 14.26 -8.93
CA ALA A 207 0.98 15.44 -9.55
C ALA A 207 1.77 16.72 -9.33
N GLU A 208 2.38 16.87 -8.15
CA GLU A 208 3.17 18.02 -7.75
C GLU A 208 4.66 17.90 -8.12
N LEU A 209 5.12 16.69 -8.45
CA LEU A 209 6.50 16.42 -8.87
C LEU A 209 6.64 16.33 -10.40
N GLY A 210 5.62 15.83 -11.08
CA GLY A 210 5.67 15.40 -12.48
C GLY A 210 5.62 16.52 -13.53
N GLY A 211 5.45 17.78 -13.14
CA GLY A 211 5.32 18.90 -14.09
C GLY A 211 6.53 19.12 -15.02
N GLU A 212 7.68 18.52 -14.72
CA GLU A 212 8.94 18.66 -15.47
C GLU A 212 9.73 17.34 -15.63
N ALA A 213 9.17 16.20 -15.18
CA ALA A 213 9.85 14.90 -15.16
C ALA A 213 9.23 13.93 -16.16
N ASP A 214 10.04 13.05 -16.73
CA ASP A 214 9.56 11.91 -17.50
C ASP A 214 8.85 10.93 -16.55
N LEU A 215 7.58 10.61 -16.83
CA LEU A 215 6.74 9.77 -15.97
C LEU A 215 6.57 8.36 -16.58
N TYR A 216 7.11 7.36 -15.89
CA TYR A 216 7.07 5.97 -16.31
C TYR A 216 6.12 5.15 -15.44
N ALA A 217 5.25 4.35 -16.06
CA ALA A 217 4.45 3.35 -15.38
C ALA A 217 3.96 2.28 -16.36
N HIS A 218 3.42 1.16 -15.88
CA HIS A 218 2.65 0.25 -16.74
C HIS A 218 1.32 0.90 -17.17
N THR A 219 0.77 0.50 -18.33
CA THR A 219 -0.53 1.00 -18.82
C THR A 219 -1.66 0.80 -17.81
N GLY A 220 -1.71 -0.35 -17.14
CA GLY A 220 -2.68 -0.62 -16.08
C GLY A 220 -2.61 0.33 -14.88
N THR A 221 -1.42 0.86 -14.56
CA THR A 221 -1.24 1.87 -13.52
C THR A 221 -1.73 3.24 -14.01
N ALA A 222 -1.38 3.64 -15.23
CA ALA A 222 -1.89 4.87 -15.83
C ALA A 222 -3.44 4.86 -15.96
N ASP A 223 -4.01 3.74 -16.40
CA ASP A 223 -5.46 3.52 -16.46
C ASP A 223 -6.11 3.68 -15.08
N ALA A 224 -5.55 3.05 -14.04
CA ALA A 224 -6.06 3.15 -12.69
C ALA A 224 -5.97 4.58 -12.12
N MET A 225 -4.94 5.35 -12.48
CA MET A 225 -4.78 6.74 -12.06
C MET A 225 -5.86 7.68 -12.64
N MET A 226 -6.50 7.29 -13.75
CA MET A 226 -7.61 8.03 -14.38
C MET A 226 -8.97 7.70 -13.74
N GLU A 227 -9.04 6.70 -12.88
CA GLU A 227 -10.25 6.29 -12.18
C GLU A 227 -10.25 6.76 -10.71
N PRO A 228 -11.44 6.87 -10.07
CA PRO A 228 -11.50 7.13 -8.64
C PRO A 228 -10.82 6.00 -7.85
N TYR A 229 -9.97 6.37 -6.90
CA TYR A 229 -9.29 5.42 -6.02
C TYR A 229 -10.15 5.11 -4.80
N PHE A 230 -10.40 3.83 -4.52
CA PHE A 230 -11.23 3.39 -3.41
C PHE A 230 -10.38 2.73 -2.34
N PHE A 231 -10.04 3.49 -1.29
CA PHE A 231 -9.30 2.93 -0.15
C PHE A 231 -10.20 2.13 0.78
N MET A 232 -11.46 2.52 0.94
CA MET A 232 -12.36 1.90 1.92
C MET A 232 -13.80 2.20 1.54
N GLU A 233 -14.76 1.42 2.05
CA GLU A 233 -16.17 1.70 1.80
C GLU A 233 -16.56 3.15 2.20
N GLY A 234 -17.14 3.86 1.22
CA GLY A 234 -17.49 5.26 1.37
C GLY A 234 -16.31 6.24 1.29
N LEU A 235 -15.06 5.80 1.16
CA LEU A 235 -13.91 6.67 0.86
C LEU A 235 -13.49 6.47 -0.59
N SER A 236 -13.84 7.45 -1.43
CA SER A 236 -13.38 7.55 -2.81
C SER A 236 -12.54 8.81 -2.95
N ILE A 237 -11.35 8.65 -3.51
CA ILE A 237 -10.42 9.71 -3.82
C ILE A 237 -10.58 10.02 -5.32
N PRO A 238 -10.68 11.30 -5.71
CA PRO A 238 -10.80 11.65 -7.11
C PRO A 238 -9.63 11.14 -7.95
N PRO A 239 -9.84 10.90 -9.26
CA PRO A 239 -8.76 10.62 -10.20
C PRO A 239 -7.61 11.61 -10.11
N LYS A 240 -6.42 11.17 -10.52
CA LYS A 240 -5.26 12.05 -10.65
C LYS A 240 -5.50 13.06 -11.79
N PRO A 241 -5.00 14.30 -11.67
CA PRO A 241 -5.11 15.27 -12.75
C PRO A 241 -4.32 14.77 -13.97
N THR A 242 -4.71 15.18 -15.18
CA THR A 242 -4.04 14.76 -16.44
C THR A 242 -2.54 15.01 -16.43
N SER A 243 -2.06 16.05 -15.75
CA SER A 243 -0.63 16.36 -15.60
C SER A 243 0.17 15.34 -14.78
N ALA A 244 -0.52 14.43 -14.10
CA ALA A 244 0.08 13.39 -13.26
C ALA A 244 -0.05 11.99 -13.88
N ILE A 245 -0.68 11.86 -15.05
CA ILE A 245 -0.88 10.57 -15.70
C ILE A 245 0.40 10.23 -16.48
N PRO A 246 1.05 9.08 -16.21
CA PRO A 246 2.24 8.65 -16.95
C PRO A 246 1.96 8.52 -18.44
N ASP A 247 2.86 9.05 -19.27
CA ASP A 247 2.80 9.00 -20.73
C ASP A 247 3.83 8.05 -21.33
N ILE A 248 4.84 7.64 -20.55
CA ILE A 248 5.82 6.61 -20.95
C ILE A 248 5.40 5.26 -20.36
N LEU A 249 4.72 4.46 -21.18
CA LEU A 249 4.08 3.21 -20.76
C LEU A 249 5.03 2.01 -20.89
N ILE A 250 5.12 1.21 -19.82
CA ILE A 250 6.00 0.04 -19.70
C ILE A 250 5.17 -1.26 -19.74
N ASP A 251 4.70 -1.64 -20.93
CA ASP A 251 3.97 -2.91 -21.14
C ASP A 251 4.91 -4.11 -21.38
N GLU A 252 6.17 -3.82 -21.73
CA GLU A 252 7.24 -4.79 -21.89
C GLU A 252 8.49 -4.32 -21.13
N GLY A 253 9.42 -5.23 -20.84
CA GLY A 253 10.66 -4.87 -20.15
C GLY A 253 11.50 -3.89 -20.96
N VAL A 254 11.86 -2.75 -20.36
CA VAL A 254 12.70 -1.72 -20.97
C VAL A 254 13.95 -1.45 -20.14
N SER A 255 14.92 -0.81 -20.77
CA SER A 255 16.07 -0.21 -20.09
C SER A 255 16.16 1.27 -20.47
N ILE A 256 16.41 2.12 -19.48
CA ILE A 256 16.73 3.54 -19.68
C ILE A 256 18.14 3.81 -19.16
N GLU A 257 18.77 4.86 -19.68
CA GLU A 257 20.06 5.35 -19.18
C GLU A 257 19.81 6.59 -18.33
N PHE A 258 20.39 6.63 -17.13
CA PHE A 258 20.32 7.79 -16.25
C PHE A 258 21.67 8.02 -15.59
N GLU A 259 22.29 9.18 -15.87
CA GLU A 259 23.57 9.60 -15.26
C GLU A 259 24.64 8.49 -15.27
N GLY A 260 24.78 7.80 -16.42
CA GLY A 260 25.81 6.77 -16.64
C GLY A 260 25.48 5.38 -16.11
N GLU A 261 24.24 5.12 -15.70
CA GLU A 261 23.78 3.82 -15.24
C GLU A 261 22.55 3.35 -16.02
N THR A 262 22.58 2.09 -16.46
CA THR A 262 21.40 1.42 -17.03
C THR A 262 20.42 1.06 -15.92
N ILE A 263 19.16 1.44 -16.09
CA ILE A 263 18.05 1.12 -15.20
C ILE A 263 17.07 0.23 -15.96
N ARG A 264 16.90 -1.00 -15.49
CA ARG A 264 15.93 -1.96 -16.02
C ARG A 264 14.58 -1.74 -15.35
N ILE A 265 13.52 -1.58 -16.13
CA ILE A 265 12.14 -1.50 -15.66
C ILE A 265 11.37 -2.65 -16.28
N PHE A 266 10.69 -3.45 -15.46
CA PHE A 266 10.05 -4.68 -15.92
C PHE A 266 8.62 -4.80 -15.39
N PRO A 267 7.64 -5.10 -16.26
CA PRO A 267 6.27 -5.33 -15.82
C PRO A 267 6.17 -6.68 -15.09
N ILE A 268 5.74 -6.61 -13.83
CA ILE A 268 5.55 -7.78 -12.98
C ILE A 268 4.09 -8.16 -12.87
N VAL A 269 3.16 -7.19 -12.90
CA VAL A 269 1.70 -7.37 -12.75
C VAL A 269 1.37 -8.40 -11.67
N ALA A 270 1.19 -7.92 -10.44
CA ALA A 270 1.10 -8.74 -9.23
C ALA A 270 -0.06 -8.28 -8.34
N HIS A 271 0.16 -7.17 -7.62
CA HIS A 271 -0.77 -6.64 -6.63
C HIS A 271 -1.82 -5.69 -7.25
N SER A 272 -1.55 -5.18 -8.45
CA SER A 272 -2.47 -4.40 -9.26
C SER A 272 -2.53 -4.94 -10.69
N SER A 273 -3.25 -4.26 -11.59
CA SER A 273 -3.17 -4.58 -13.02
C SER A 273 -1.99 -3.92 -13.73
N GLY A 274 -1.03 -3.33 -13.01
CA GLY A 274 0.06 -2.56 -13.61
C GLY A 274 1.35 -2.43 -12.82
N ASP A 275 1.70 -3.43 -12.03
CA ASP A 275 2.93 -3.41 -11.25
C ASP A 275 4.18 -3.48 -12.14
N VAL A 276 5.16 -2.61 -11.87
CA VAL A 276 6.51 -2.70 -12.41
C VAL A 276 7.54 -2.83 -11.28
N SER A 277 8.67 -3.45 -11.59
CA SER A 277 9.86 -3.45 -10.73
C SER A 277 11.04 -2.82 -11.45
N VAL A 278 11.97 -2.25 -10.67
CA VAL A 278 13.08 -1.44 -11.14
C VAL A 278 14.40 -2.03 -10.65
N TYR A 279 15.43 -2.05 -11.50
CA TYR A 279 16.77 -2.51 -11.13
C TYR A 279 17.85 -1.55 -11.66
N PHE A 280 18.57 -0.95 -10.71
CA PHE A 280 19.75 -0.12 -10.92
C PHE A 280 20.97 -1.04 -11.06
N THR A 281 21.46 -1.20 -12.29
CA THR A 281 22.38 -2.29 -12.65
C THR A 281 23.77 -2.13 -12.02
N GLU A 282 24.31 -0.91 -12.01
CA GLU A 282 25.65 -0.61 -11.48
C GLU A 282 25.63 -0.47 -9.96
N SER A 283 24.58 0.16 -9.43
CA SER A 283 24.33 0.32 -8.00
C SER A 283 23.93 -0.98 -7.32
N ARG A 284 23.46 -1.97 -8.10
CA ARG A 284 22.99 -3.29 -7.64
C ARG A 284 21.84 -3.17 -6.64
N VAL A 285 20.89 -2.28 -6.93
CA VAL A 285 19.70 -2.05 -6.11
C VAL A 285 18.46 -2.35 -6.93
N ALA A 286 17.55 -3.17 -6.41
CA ALA A 286 16.25 -3.45 -7.01
C ALA A 286 15.12 -2.90 -6.14
N HIS A 287 14.12 -2.26 -6.74
CA HIS A 287 12.85 -1.95 -6.10
C HIS A 287 11.77 -2.87 -6.68
N LEU A 288 11.13 -3.66 -5.83
CA LEU A 288 10.10 -4.60 -6.28
C LEU A 288 8.68 -4.05 -6.17
N GLY A 289 8.49 -2.88 -5.58
CA GLY A 289 7.17 -2.38 -5.24
C GLY A 289 6.42 -3.39 -4.37
N ASP A 290 5.10 -3.40 -4.46
CA ASP A 290 4.28 -4.37 -3.72
C ASP A 290 4.19 -5.74 -4.38
N ALA A 291 4.96 -5.98 -5.45
CA ALA A 291 5.15 -7.34 -5.97
C ALA A 291 5.98 -8.22 -5.00
N PHE A 292 6.59 -7.64 -3.97
CA PHE A 292 7.26 -8.37 -2.91
C PHE A 292 7.20 -7.60 -1.59
N LEU A 293 6.66 -8.23 -0.54
CA LEU A 293 6.76 -7.77 0.83
C LEU A 293 7.38 -8.88 1.69
N PRO A 294 8.44 -8.62 2.49
CA PRO A 294 9.15 -9.67 3.22
C PRO A 294 8.25 -10.52 4.11
N SER A 295 7.29 -9.89 4.79
CA SER A 295 6.38 -10.59 5.69
C SER A 295 5.16 -11.18 4.98
N ASN A 296 4.79 -10.72 3.78
CA ASN A 296 3.51 -11.04 3.16
C ASN A 296 3.68 -11.37 1.67
N PRO A 297 3.19 -12.52 1.17
CA PRO A 297 3.23 -12.81 -0.26
C PRO A 297 2.42 -11.83 -1.12
N MET A 298 1.57 -11.00 -0.50
CA MET A 298 0.71 -9.93 -1.06
C MET A 298 0.53 -10.00 -2.59
N MET A 299 -0.11 -11.08 -3.03
CA MET A 299 -0.71 -11.15 -4.35
C MET A 299 -2.15 -10.72 -4.20
N TYR A 300 -2.61 -9.79 -5.04
CA TYR A 300 -4.02 -9.46 -5.06
C TYR A 300 -4.76 -10.50 -5.92
N PRO A 301 -5.67 -11.27 -5.33
CA PRO A 301 -6.39 -12.31 -6.03
C PRO A 301 -7.55 -11.68 -6.80
N GLY A 302 -7.68 -12.02 -8.07
CA GLY A 302 -8.86 -11.74 -8.90
C GLY A 302 -8.53 -11.30 -10.33
N THR A 303 -7.28 -10.89 -10.59
CA THR A 303 -6.87 -10.37 -11.91
C THR A 303 -5.61 -11.01 -12.47
N VAL A 304 -4.85 -11.75 -11.65
CA VAL A 304 -3.56 -12.33 -12.03
C VAL A 304 -3.45 -13.79 -11.60
N ASP A 305 -2.94 -14.65 -12.49
CA ASP A 305 -2.52 -16.02 -12.17
C ASP A 305 -1.25 -15.99 -11.28
N PRO A 306 -1.30 -16.52 -10.05
CA PRO A 306 -0.15 -16.57 -9.14
C PRO A 306 1.10 -17.22 -9.76
N SER A 307 0.93 -18.28 -10.57
CA SER A 307 2.07 -18.95 -11.21
C SER A 307 2.74 -18.04 -12.23
N ALA A 308 1.94 -17.36 -13.06
CA ALA A 308 2.43 -16.43 -14.06
C ALA A 308 3.12 -15.21 -13.43
N PHE A 309 2.62 -14.72 -12.29
CA PHE A 309 3.29 -13.67 -11.51
C PHE A 309 4.68 -14.12 -11.04
N LEU A 310 4.77 -15.29 -10.39
CA LEU A 310 6.04 -15.81 -9.87
C LEU A 310 7.06 -16.03 -10.99
N GLU A 311 6.61 -16.51 -12.16
CA GLU A 311 7.46 -16.64 -13.35
C GLU A 311 8.01 -15.30 -13.85
N ARG A 312 7.17 -14.24 -13.90
CA ARG A 312 7.62 -12.89 -14.26
C ARG A 312 8.61 -12.33 -13.25
N LEU A 313 8.37 -12.53 -11.96
CA LEU A 313 9.29 -12.12 -10.91
C LEU A 313 10.63 -12.85 -11.03
N GLU A 314 10.64 -14.18 -11.16
CA GLU A 314 11.87 -14.95 -11.36
C GLU A 314 12.65 -14.47 -12.59
N LYS A 315 11.95 -14.28 -13.73
CA LYS A 315 12.55 -13.75 -14.96
C LYS A 315 13.18 -12.37 -14.76
N PHE A 316 12.57 -11.50 -13.96
CA PHE A 316 13.13 -10.18 -13.67
C PHE A 316 14.41 -10.28 -12.84
N LEU A 317 14.42 -11.15 -11.83
CA LEU A 317 15.58 -11.38 -10.95
C LEU A 317 16.76 -12.04 -11.67
N ASP A 318 16.55 -12.63 -12.84
CA ASP A 318 17.60 -13.29 -13.60
C ASP A 318 18.63 -12.29 -14.16
N GLY A 319 19.89 -12.70 -14.06
CA GLY A 319 21.04 -11.87 -14.44
C GLY A 319 21.33 -10.70 -13.48
N MET A 320 20.60 -10.55 -12.37
CA MET A 320 20.98 -9.60 -11.30
C MET A 320 22.25 -10.08 -10.58
N HIS A 321 22.99 -9.13 -10.01
CA HIS A 321 24.18 -9.46 -9.23
C HIS A 321 23.79 -10.24 -7.95
N PRO A 322 24.53 -11.29 -7.53
CA PRO A 322 24.16 -12.08 -6.34
C PRO A 322 24.03 -11.28 -5.04
N GLU A 323 24.77 -10.18 -4.93
CA GLU A 323 24.75 -9.25 -3.79
C GLU A 323 23.78 -8.07 -3.98
N THR A 324 22.85 -8.15 -4.94
CA THR A 324 21.84 -7.11 -5.14
C THR A 324 21.03 -6.89 -3.88
N VAL A 325 20.96 -5.61 -3.48
CA VAL A 325 20.10 -5.12 -2.42
C VAL A 325 18.68 -5.03 -2.97
N VAL A 326 17.71 -5.62 -2.27
CA VAL A 326 16.31 -5.63 -2.68
C VAL A 326 15.50 -4.78 -1.73
N VAL A 327 14.75 -3.85 -2.30
CA VAL A 327 13.89 -2.90 -1.62
C VAL A 327 12.44 -3.27 -1.96
N PRO A 328 11.67 -3.80 -1.00
CA PRO A 328 10.23 -4.01 -1.16
C PRO A 328 9.48 -2.68 -1.19
N GLY A 329 8.21 -2.68 -1.60
CA GLY A 329 7.33 -1.49 -1.52
C GLY A 329 7.14 -1.00 -0.09
N HIS A 330 7.08 -1.92 0.87
CA HIS A 330 7.06 -1.64 2.32
C HIS A 330 7.96 -2.62 3.09
N GLU A 331 8.19 -2.32 4.37
CA GLU A 331 9.06 -3.09 5.28
C GLU A 331 10.56 -2.93 4.96
N GLY A 332 11.38 -3.75 5.64
CA GLY A 332 12.83 -3.65 5.61
C GLY A 332 13.49 -4.18 4.34
N VAL A 333 14.60 -3.53 3.96
CA VAL A 333 15.50 -3.95 2.88
C VAL A 333 16.03 -5.38 3.10
N THR A 334 16.15 -6.12 2.02
CA THR A 334 16.63 -7.51 2.01
C THR A 334 17.58 -7.78 0.83
N GLY A 335 17.81 -9.04 0.48
CA GLY A 335 18.57 -9.45 -0.70
C GLY A 335 17.89 -10.57 -1.48
N LEU A 336 18.43 -10.88 -2.66
CA LEU A 336 17.84 -11.85 -3.60
C LEU A 336 17.53 -13.22 -3.00
N LYS A 337 18.34 -13.70 -2.04
CA LYS A 337 18.11 -14.99 -1.38
C LYS A 337 16.76 -15.05 -0.67
N ALA A 338 16.37 -13.97 0.02
CA ALA A 338 15.09 -13.93 0.73
C ALA A 338 13.91 -13.90 -0.24
N VAL A 339 14.05 -13.16 -1.35
CA VAL A 339 13.02 -13.11 -2.41
C VAL A 339 12.82 -14.48 -3.04
N ARG A 340 13.91 -15.16 -3.43
CA ARG A 340 13.84 -16.50 -4.02
C ARG A 340 13.29 -17.55 -3.05
N GLU A 341 13.61 -17.42 -1.75
CA GLU A 341 13.02 -18.27 -0.72
C GLU A 341 11.52 -18.01 -0.57
N GLN A 342 11.08 -16.75 -0.60
CA GLN A 342 9.66 -16.44 -0.56
C GLN A 342 8.93 -17.00 -1.78
N ILE A 343 9.48 -16.86 -3.00
CA ILE A 343 8.93 -17.46 -4.23
C ILE A 343 8.76 -18.98 -4.06
N ARG A 344 9.76 -19.68 -3.50
CA ARG A 344 9.69 -21.12 -3.21
C ARG A 344 8.54 -21.43 -2.26
N VAL A 345 8.45 -20.73 -1.14
CA VAL A 345 7.37 -20.90 -0.15
C VAL A 345 6.00 -20.60 -0.77
N THR A 346 5.90 -19.59 -1.63
CA THR A 346 4.67 -19.27 -2.37
C THR A 346 4.23 -20.42 -3.27
N ARG A 347 5.15 -21.00 -4.04
CA ARG A 347 4.82 -22.15 -4.90
C ARG A 347 4.34 -23.35 -4.08
N GLU A 348 4.97 -23.61 -2.94
CA GLU A 348 4.55 -24.70 -2.04
C GLU A 348 3.17 -24.45 -1.43
N ALA A 349 2.87 -23.19 -1.09
CA ALA A 349 1.56 -22.76 -0.62
C ALA A 349 0.47 -22.94 -1.70
N ILE A 350 0.73 -22.49 -2.93
CA ILE A 350 -0.20 -22.67 -4.06
C ILE A 350 -0.48 -24.15 -4.31
N ALA A 351 0.57 -24.98 -4.35
CA ALA A 351 0.43 -26.42 -4.55
C ALA A 351 -0.40 -27.07 -3.44
N PHE A 352 -0.11 -26.72 -2.17
CA PHE A 352 -0.87 -27.22 -1.02
C PHE A 352 -2.36 -26.85 -1.10
N VAL A 353 -2.68 -25.60 -1.45
CA VAL A 353 -4.06 -25.15 -1.62
C VAL A 353 -4.76 -25.88 -2.77
N SER A 354 -4.09 -26.04 -3.90
CA SER A 354 -4.62 -26.77 -5.06
C SER A 354 -4.94 -28.23 -4.72
N ASP A 355 -4.06 -28.91 -4.01
CA ASP A 355 -4.25 -30.29 -3.55
C ASP A 355 -5.44 -30.41 -2.59
N ALA A 356 -5.60 -29.45 -1.67
CA ALA A 356 -6.69 -29.42 -0.71
C ALA A 356 -8.06 -29.26 -1.41
N ILE A 357 -8.15 -28.36 -2.40
CA ILE A 357 -9.35 -28.20 -3.24
C ILE A 357 -9.67 -29.49 -3.98
N SER A 358 -8.65 -30.10 -4.63
CA SER A 358 -8.84 -31.34 -5.38
C SER A 358 -9.31 -32.51 -4.48
N SER A 359 -8.99 -32.43 -3.18
CA SER A 359 -9.38 -33.40 -2.16
C SER A 359 -10.74 -33.09 -1.52
N GLY A 360 -11.40 -32.00 -1.92
CA GLY A 360 -12.70 -31.58 -1.42
C GLY A 360 -12.68 -30.98 -0.01
N MET A 361 -11.52 -30.50 0.45
CA MET A 361 -11.41 -29.82 1.74
C MET A 361 -12.09 -28.45 1.70
N SER A 362 -12.74 -28.05 2.80
CA SER A 362 -13.24 -26.68 2.95
C SER A 362 -12.09 -25.69 3.10
N ILE A 363 -12.41 -24.41 2.98
CA ILE A 363 -11.45 -23.33 3.21
C ILE A 363 -10.89 -23.38 4.63
N GLU A 364 -11.74 -23.58 5.62
CA GLU A 364 -11.36 -23.68 7.03
C GLU A 364 -10.53 -24.92 7.34
N GLU A 365 -10.82 -26.05 6.67
CA GLU A 365 -10.03 -27.26 6.77
C GLU A 365 -8.63 -27.07 6.17
N THR A 366 -8.57 -26.43 5.00
CA THR A 366 -7.32 -26.12 4.30
C THR A 366 -6.44 -25.18 5.13
N ALA A 367 -7.02 -24.09 5.64
CA ALA A 367 -6.32 -23.14 6.50
C ALA A 367 -5.73 -23.81 7.75
N ARG A 368 -6.52 -24.67 8.41
CA ARG A 368 -6.09 -25.41 9.60
C ARG A 368 -4.98 -26.41 9.30
N ALA A 369 -5.05 -27.10 8.17
CA ALA A 369 -4.00 -28.03 7.75
C ALA A 369 -2.70 -27.30 7.35
N GLY A 370 -2.78 -26.05 6.90
CA GLY A 370 -1.64 -25.22 6.50
C GLY A 370 -0.97 -24.45 7.65
N GLN A 371 -1.64 -24.27 8.78
CA GLN A 371 -1.23 -23.34 9.85
C GLN A 371 0.18 -23.63 10.43
N ASP A 372 0.58 -24.90 10.48
CA ASP A 372 1.89 -25.31 11.00
C ASP A 372 2.95 -25.43 9.88
N ARG A 373 2.52 -25.36 8.62
CA ARG A 373 3.37 -25.52 7.43
C ARG A 373 3.82 -24.18 6.85
N PHE A 374 3.04 -23.12 7.04
CA PHE A 374 3.30 -21.80 6.50
C PHE A 374 3.19 -20.73 7.59
N PRO A 375 3.90 -19.60 7.48
CA PRO A 375 3.76 -18.53 8.45
C PRO A 375 2.33 -18.01 8.54
N LEU A 376 1.88 -17.61 9.73
CA LEU A 376 0.47 -17.25 10.01
C LEU A 376 -0.12 -16.22 9.03
N GLN A 377 0.67 -15.23 8.64
CA GLN A 377 0.32 -14.21 7.63
C GLN A 377 -0.05 -14.76 6.23
N TRP A 378 0.28 -16.02 5.91
CA TRP A 378 -0.07 -16.69 4.65
C TRP A 378 -1.48 -17.28 4.67
N THR A 379 -2.13 -17.30 5.83
CA THR A 379 -3.49 -17.82 5.95
C THR A 379 -4.43 -17.01 5.06
N THR A 380 -4.33 -15.68 5.06
CA THR A 380 -5.13 -14.79 4.18
C THR A 380 -4.91 -15.12 2.71
N PHE A 381 -3.66 -15.40 2.31
CA PHE A 381 -3.34 -15.83 0.96
C PHE A 381 -4.03 -17.16 0.59
N PHE A 382 -4.15 -18.12 1.52
CA PHE A 382 -4.87 -19.38 1.25
C PHE A 382 -6.36 -19.15 0.99
N TYR A 383 -7.04 -18.43 1.87
CA TYR A 383 -8.47 -18.08 1.71
C TYR A 383 -8.73 -17.46 0.34
N GLN A 384 -7.81 -16.60 -0.08
CA GLN A 384 -7.87 -15.86 -1.32
C GLN A 384 -7.65 -16.72 -2.57
N VAL A 385 -6.63 -17.59 -2.57
CA VAL A 385 -6.40 -18.54 -3.67
C VAL A 385 -7.55 -19.55 -3.78
N LEU A 386 -8.06 -20.01 -2.63
CA LEU A 386 -9.23 -20.90 -2.57
C LEU A 386 -10.44 -20.26 -3.26
N MET A 387 -10.76 -19.02 -2.93
CA MET A 387 -11.86 -18.29 -3.59
C MET A 387 -11.67 -18.09 -5.10
N GLN A 388 -10.42 -17.93 -5.59
CA GLN A 388 -10.17 -17.81 -7.03
C GLN A 388 -10.35 -19.13 -7.78
N LEU A 389 -10.02 -20.26 -7.14
CA LEU A 389 -10.08 -21.59 -7.76
C LEU A 389 -11.46 -22.25 -7.62
N GLU A 390 -12.32 -21.75 -6.72
CA GLU A 390 -13.73 -22.13 -6.58
C GLU A 390 -14.68 -21.39 -7.56
N LEU A 391 -14.17 -20.39 -8.29
CA LEU A 391 -14.84 -19.68 -9.39
C LEU A 391 -14.36 -20.22 -10.75
#